data_AF-D8FYN6-F1
#
_entry.id   AF-D8FYN6-F1
#
_cell.length_a   1.000
_cell.length_b   1.000
_cell.length_c   1.000
_cell.angle_alpha   90.00
_cell.angle_beta   90.00
_cell.angle_gamma   90.00
#
_symmetry.space_group_name_H-M   'P 1'
#
loop_
_entity.id
_entity.type
_entity.pdbx_description
1 polymer ?
#
loop_
_entity_poly.entity_id
_entity_poly.type
_entity_poly.pdbx_seq_one_letter_code
_entity_poly.pdbx_strand_id
1 'polypeptide(L)'
;MKFLFGLGWFQSVRKLYRVVSKRISKSLAVGMAVLLAASASLLVFSSSAVAIDAIKVKYGAVDVSVTIPELVTFANTGQVSNQLRSLFQIAKATPNQISGFREVLSKKVDVAPNVLNDLLNSYYGKLALTEVSKYLTPGSNYAKMVDDLKATVNLVIKDGQMSLLEVLQAYQGTDAVVIDGEKVVNLYNQAVVEGQKVLTFLRNSPEVQKTICKTA
;
A
#
# COMPACT_ATOMS: atom_id res chain seq x y z
N MET A 1 15.56 -5.50 -52.47
CA MET A 1 15.41 -6.94 -52.15
C MET A 1 13.98 -7.19 -51.70
N LYS A 2 13.26 -8.08 -52.42
CA LYS A 2 11.86 -8.45 -52.17
C LYS A 2 11.84 -9.73 -51.34
N PHE A 3 11.18 -9.74 -50.18
CA PHE A 3 10.83 -10.98 -49.49
C PHE A 3 9.35 -11.27 -49.73
N LEU A 4 9.10 -12.39 -50.43
CA LEU A 4 7.80 -12.98 -50.70
C LEU A 4 7.42 -13.87 -49.51
N PHE A 5 6.34 -13.54 -48.81
CA PHE A 5 5.65 -14.48 -47.92
C PHE A 5 4.24 -14.72 -48.48
N GLY A 6 4.00 -15.96 -48.91
CA GLY A 6 2.76 -16.39 -49.54
C GLY A 6 1.59 -16.47 -48.54
N LEU A 7 0.56 -15.67 -48.78
CA LEU A 7 -0.76 -15.74 -48.12
C LEU A 7 -1.61 -16.90 -48.68
N GLY A 8 -1.13 -18.13 -48.56
CA GLY A 8 -1.86 -19.33 -49.01
C GLY A 8 -2.89 -19.87 -48.01
N TRP A 9 -2.79 -19.54 -46.72
CA TRP A 9 -3.61 -20.18 -45.68
C TRP A 9 -4.96 -19.48 -45.41
N PHE A 10 -5.10 -18.21 -45.75
CA PHE A 10 -6.31 -17.43 -45.46
C PHE A 10 -7.53 -17.80 -46.32
N GLN A 11 -7.37 -18.55 -47.41
CA GLN A 11 -8.52 -18.99 -48.22
C GLN A 11 -9.29 -20.17 -47.62
N SER A 12 -8.63 -21.07 -46.89
CA SER A 12 -9.28 -22.24 -46.29
C SER A 12 -10.18 -21.86 -45.11
N VAL A 13 -9.83 -20.82 -44.34
CA VAL A 13 -10.63 -20.32 -43.21
C VAL A 13 -11.95 -19.69 -43.67
N ARG A 14 -11.96 -19.03 -44.84
CA ARG A 14 -13.16 -18.43 -45.43
C ARG A 14 -14.19 -19.46 -45.93
N LYS A 15 -13.73 -20.64 -46.39
CA LYS A 15 -14.63 -21.73 -46.82
C LYS A 15 -15.34 -22.38 -45.63
N LEU A 16 -14.64 -22.56 -44.51
CA LEU A 16 -15.21 -23.09 -43.27
C LEU A 16 -16.28 -22.17 -42.68
N TYR A 17 -16.05 -20.84 -42.69
CA TYR A 17 -17.01 -19.87 -42.16
C TYR A 17 -18.38 -19.93 -42.87
N ARG A 18 -18.38 -20.14 -44.19
CA ARG A 18 -19.60 -20.14 -45.01
C ARG A 18 -20.44 -21.43 -44.87
N VAL A 19 -19.82 -22.54 -44.47
CA VAL A 19 -20.50 -23.82 -44.21
C VAL A 19 -21.08 -23.84 -42.79
N VAL A 20 -20.34 -23.29 -41.83
CA VAL A 20 -20.77 -23.20 -40.43
C VAL A 20 -21.91 -22.17 -40.26
N SER A 21 -21.86 -21.04 -40.97
CA SER A 21 -22.89 -19.98 -40.85
C SER A 21 -24.26 -20.34 -41.45
N LYS A 22 -24.40 -21.45 -42.19
CA LYS A 22 -25.68 -21.88 -42.75
C LYS A 22 -26.45 -22.87 -41.88
N ARG A 23 -25.84 -23.43 -40.83
CA ARG A 23 -26.46 -24.45 -39.96
C ARG A 23 -26.57 -24.08 -38.49
N ILE A 24 -26.04 -22.95 -38.06
CA ILE A 24 -26.20 -22.49 -36.69
C ILE A 24 -27.54 -21.78 -36.60
N SER A 25 -28.51 -22.40 -35.92
CA SER A 25 -29.80 -21.78 -35.63
C SER A 25 -29.59 -20.48 -34.84
N LYS A 26 -30.47 -19.50 -35.06
CA LYS A 26 -30.43 -18.21 -34.33
C LYS A 26 -30.36 -18.42 -32.80
N SER A 27 -30.92 -19.52 -32.28
CA SER A 27 -30.86 -19.90 -30.86
C SER A 27 -29.45 -20.28 -30.37
N LEU A 28 -28.63 -20.95 -31.19
CA LEU A 28 -27.26 -21.33 -30.83
C LEU A 28 -26.33 -20.11 -30.79
N ALA A 29 -26.50 -19.16 -31.71
CA ALA A 29 -25.74 -17.91 -31.72
C ALA A 29 -26.06 -17.03 -30.50
N VAL A 30 -27.35 -16.95 -30.12
CA VAL A 30 -27.79 -16.22 -28.91
C VAL A 30 -27.27 -16.91 -27.65
N GLY A 31 -27.32 -18.25 -27.57
CA GLY A 31 -26.79 -18.99 -26.42
C GLY A 31 -25.29 -18.76 -26.20
N MET A 32 -24.51 -18.70 -27.28
CA MET A 32 -23.05 -18.46 -27.19
C MET A 32 -22.72 -17.01 -26.80
N ALA A 33 -23.53 -16.03 -27.23
CA ALA A 33 -23.38 -14.64 -26.81
C ALA A 33 -23.71 -14.44 -25.33
N VAL A 34 -24.73 -15.12 -24.81
CA VAL A 34 -25.09 -15.10 -23.38
C VAL A 34 -23.99 -15.76 -22.53
N LEU A 35 -23.43 -16.89 -22.97
CA LEU A 35 -22.30 -17.54 -22.29
C LEU A 35 -21.05 -16.65 -22.22
N LEU A 36 -20.74 -15.93 -23.32
CA LEU A 36 -19.61 -15.00 -23.34
C LEU A 36 -19.85 -13.78 -22.42
N ALA A 37 -21.05 -13.20 -22.43
CA ALA A 37 -21.41 -12.10 -21.54
C ALA A 37 -21.41 -12.52 -20.06
N ALA A 38 -21.86 -13.73 -19.74
CA ALA A 38 -21.82 -14.29 -18.40
C ALA A 38 -20.36 -14.52 -17.94
N SER A 39 -19.49 -15.01 -18.83
CA SER A 39 -18.07 -15.24 -18.50
C SER A 39 -17.29 -13.95 -18.27
N ALA A 40 -17.57 -12.88 -19.04
CA ALA A 40 -16.96 -11.57 -18.84
C ALA A 40 -17.40 -10.91 -17.51
N SER A 41 -18.64 -11.16 -17.09
CA SER A 41 -19.18 -10.63 -15.83
C SER A 41 -18.52 -11.26 -14.60
N LEU A 42 -18.11 -12.53 -14.68
CA LEU A 42 -17.49 -13.25 -13.56
C LEU A 42 -16.03 -12.81 -13.29
N LEU A 43 -15.33 -12.28 -14.31
CA LEU A 43 -13.95 -11.80 -14.16
C LEU A 43 -13.84 -10.42 -13.49
N VAL A 44 -14.95 -9.67 -13.38
CA VAL A 44 -14.98 -8.35 -12.73
C VAL A 44 -15.10 -8.47 -11.20
N PHE A 45 -15.56 -9.60 -10.68
CA PHE A 45 -15.77 -9.81 -9.23
C PHE A 45 -14.59 -10.51 -8.52
N SER A 46 -13.48 -10.78 -9.19
CA SER A 46 -12.39 -11.61 -8.64
C SER A 46 -11.21 -10.84 -8.04
N SER A 47 -11.29 -9.52 -7.87
CA SER A 47 -10.29 -8.76 -7.11
C SER A 47 -10.75 -8.57 -5.67
N SER A 48 -10.88 -9.66 -4.91
CA SER A 48 -10.81 -9.57 -3.45
C SER A 48 -9.35 -9.34 -3.08
N ALA A 49 -8.86 -8.12 -3.26
CA ALA A 49 -7.73 -7.67 -2.46
C ALA A 49 -8.22 -7.74 -1.02
N VAL A 50 -7.65 -8.65 -0.22
CA VAL A 50 -7.98 -8.79 1.19
C VAL A 50 -7.35 -7.58 1.89
N ALA A 51 -8.01 -6.44 1.77
CA ALA A 51 -7.67 -5.25 2.53
C ALA A 51 -7.94 -5.54 4.00
N ILE A 52 -7.12 -4.96 4.86
CA ILE A 52 -7.27 -5.13 6.31
C ILE A 52 -8.56 -4.46 6.75
N ASP A 53 -9.50 -5.23 7.30
CA ASP A 53 -10.77 -4.69 7.76
C ASP A 53 -10.59 -3.80 9.01
N ALA A 54 -9.61 -4.10 9.87
CA ALA A 54 -9.34 -3.31 11.07
C ALA A 54 -7.89 -3.28 11.55
N ILE A 55 -7.48 -2.13 12.11
CA ILE A 55 -6.26 -1.94 12.88
C ILE A 55 -6.63 -2.05 14.36
N LYS A 56 -5.99 -2.98 15.09
CA LYS A 56 -6.18 -3.10 16.54
C LYS A 56 -5.11 -2.28 17.26
N VAL A 57 -5.42 -1.06 17.66
CA VAL A 57 -4.46 -0.25 18.42
C VAL A 57 -4.47 -0.70 19.87
N LYS A 58 -3.30 -1.10 20.39
CA LYS A 58 -3.10 -1.41 21.80
C LYS A 58 -2.45 -0.22 22.50
N TYR A 59 -3.10 0.28 23.54
CA TYR A 59 -2.57 1.38 24.34
C TYR A 59 -2.57 0.97 25.82
N GLY A 60 -1.39 0.64 26.34
CA GLY A 60 -1.24 0.05 27.67
C GLY A 60 -1.97 -1.30 27.78
N ALA A 61 -2.89 -1.42 28.75
CA ALA A 61 -3.71 -2.62 28.97
C ALA A 61 -5.05 -2.62 28.21
N VAL A 62 -5.31 -1.60 27.39
CA VAL A 62 -6.59 -1.44 26.68
C VAL A 62 -6.40 -1.67 25.19
N ASP A 63 -7.24 -2.54 24.63
CA ASP A 63 -7.30 -2.84 23.20
C ASP A 63 -8.45 -2.03 22.57
N VAL A 64 -8.12 -1.13 21.63
CA VAL A 64 -9.12 -0.39 20.84
C VAL A 64 -8.99 -0.76 19.37
N SER A 65 -10.03 -1.39 18.82
CA SER A 65 -10.10 -1.69 17.39
C SER A 65 -10.61 -0.46 16.62
N VAL A 66 -9.81 0.02 15.67
CA VAL A 66 -10.19 1.10 14.74
C VAL A 66 -10.11 0.55 13.32
N THR A 67 -11.19 0.67 12.57
CA THR A 67 -11.27 0.15 11.20
C THR A 67 -10.58 1.07 10.19
N ILE A 68 -10.11 0.52 9.07
CA ILE A 68 -9.55 1.34 7.98
C ILE A 68 -10.58 2.35 7.45
N PRO A 69 -11.86 2.00 7.22
CA PRO A 69 -12.88 2.96 6.80
C PRO A 69 -13.09 4.13 7.78
N GLU A 70 -12.96 3.88 9.09
CA GLU A 70 -13.02 4.96 10.10
C GLU A 70 -11.84 5.92 9.96
N LEU A 71 -10.62 5.41 9.73
CA LEU A 71 -9.44 6.24 9.48
C LEU A 71 -9.56 7.04 8.19
N VAL A 72 -10.09 6.44 7.13
CA VAL A 72 -10.37 7.13 5.85
C VAL A 72 -11.38 8.25 6.05
N THR A 73 -12.46 7.97 6.78
CA THR A 73 -13.50 8.97 7.08
C THR A 73 -12.90 10.12 7.89
N PHE A 74 -12.10 9.81 8.91
CA PHE A 74 -11.42 10.81 9.72
C PHE A 74 -10.42 11.66 8.93
N ALA A 75 -9.57 11.03 8.11
CA ALA A 75 -8.62 11.72 7.24
C ALA A 75 -9.32 12.72 6.29
N ASN A 76 -10.35 12.25 5.59
CA ASN A 76 -11.05 13.03 4.57
C ASN A 76 -11.94 14.13 5.17
N THR A 77 -12.73 13.79 6.20
CA THR A 77 -13.81 14.67 6.69
C THR A 77 -13.50 15.32 8.03
N GLY A 78 -12.58 14.77 8.82
CA GLY A 78 -12.35 15.14 10.21
C GLY A 78 -13.37 14.55 11.19
N GLN A 79 -14.34 13.76 10.72
CA GLN A 79 -15.30 13.10 11.61
C GLN A 79 -14.60 12.02 12.44
N VAL A 80 -14.81 12.07 13.75
CA VAL A 80 -14.22 11.14 14.72
C VAL A 80 -15.27 10.11 15.14
N SER A 81 -15.05 8.84 14.79
CA SER A 81 -15.89 7.72 15.21
C SER A 81 -15.82 7.49 16.73
N ASN A 82 -16.72 6.66 17.27
CA ASN A 82 -16.71 6.35 18.70
C ASN A 82 -15.42 5.64 19.14
N GLN A 83 -14.90 4.76 18.29
CA GLN A 83 -13.67 4.00 18.48
C GLN A 83 -12.46 4.92 18.47
N LEU A 84 -12.35 5.81 17.47
CA LEU A 84 -11.29 6.81 17.41
C LEU A 84 -11.36 7.79 18.59
N ARG A 85 -12.57 8.18 19.00
CA ARG A 85 -12.76 9.04 20.17
C ARG A 85 -12.27 8.37 21.45
N SER A 86 -12.61 7.10 21.65
CA SER A 86 -12.12 6.29 22.77
C SER A 86 -10.59 6.21 22.76
N LEU A 87 -9.99 5.92 21.60
CA LEU A 87 -8.54 5.89 21.43
C LEU A 87 -7.89 7.23 21.82
N PHE A 88 -8.41 8.35 21.33
CA PHE A 88 -7.87 9.68 21.66
C PHE A 88 -8.02 10.04 23.13
N GLN A 89 -9.11 9.63 23.78
CA GLN A 89 -9.31 9.83 25.22
C GLN A 89 -8.33 9.01 26.05
N ILE A 90 -8.14 7.74 25.71
CA ILE A 90 -7.17 6.84 26.38
C ILE A 90 -5.75 7.37 26.21
N ALA A 91 -5.40 7.82 25.00
CA ALA A 91 -4.11 8.43 24.70
C ALA A 91 -3.94 9.86 25.26
N LYS A 92 -4.98 10.43 25.87
CA LYS A 92 -5.02 11.83 26.35
C LYS A 92 -4.59 12.82 25.26
N ALA A 93 -4.99 12.55 24.01
CA ALA A 93 -4.57 13.34 22.86
C ALA A 93 -5.18 14.75 22.90
N THR A 94 -4.33 15.75 22.73
CA THR A 94 -4.74 17.16 22.61
C THR A 94 -5.37 17.43 21.23
N PRO A 95 -6.19 18.49 21.07
CA PRO A 95 -6.75 18.85 19.76
C PRO A 95 -5.70 19.04 18.66
N ASN A 96 -4.53 19.56 19.02
CA ASN A 96 -3.40 19.72 18.11
C ASN A 96 -2.82 18.38 17.67
N GLN A 97 -2.70 17.41 18.59
CA GLN A 97 -2.23 16.06 18.25
C GLN A 97 -3.24 15.31 17.38
N ILE A 98 -4.55 15.46 17.63
CA ILE A 98 -5.60 14.86 16.78
C ILE A 98 -5.53 15.44 15.36
N SER A 99 -5.40 16.77 15.25
CA SER A 99 -5.28 17.45 13.96
C SER A 99 -3.99 17.05 13.22
N GLY A 100 -2.87 16.98 13.94
CA GLY A 100 -1.60 16.51 13.38
C GLY A 100 -1.65 15.04 12.93
N PHE A 101 -2.33 14.17 13.68
CA PHE A 101 -2.53 12.78 13.26
C PHE A 101 -3.33 12.70 11.96
N ARG A 102 -4.40 13.49 11.82
CA ARG A 102 -5.16 13.60 10.57
C ARG A 102 -4.30 14.05 9.40
N GLU A 103 -3.45 15.07 9.63
CA GLU A 103 -2.53 15.58 8.62
C GLU A 103 -1.55 14.48 8.19
N VAL A 104 -0.92 13.78 9.14
CA VAL A 104 0.04 12.71 8.85
C VAL A 104 -0.59 11.57 8.06
N LEU A 105 -1.84 11.19 8.36
CA LEU A 105 -2.56 10.18 7.57
C LEU A 105 -2.71 10.60 6.10
N SER A 106 -3.05 11.87 5.86
CA SER A 106 -3.44 12.37 4.54
C SER A 106 -2.28 13.01 3.75
N LYS A 107 -1.14 13.26 4.41
CA LYS A 107 -0.01 13.97 3.82
C LYS A 107 0.60 13.13 2.72
N LYS A 108 0.55 13.66 1.49
CA LYS A 108 1.29 13.12 0.37
C LYS A 108 2.76 13.47 0.47
N VAL A 109 3.61 12.48 0.26
CA VAL A 109 5.06 12.63 0.16
C VAL A 109 5.46 12.25 -1.27
N ASP A 110 6.14 13.18 -1.94
CA ASP A 110 6.69 12.94 -3.27
C ASP A 110 8.00 12.14 -3.13
N VAL A 111 8.03 10.93 -3.70
CA VAL A 111 9.23 10.09 -3.73
C VAL A 111 9.29 9.38 -5.07
N ALA A 112 10.43 9.48 -5.75
CA ALA A 112 10.63 8.78 -7.02
C ALA A 112 10.60 7.26 -6.80
N PRO A 113 9.80 6.48 -7.56
CA PRO A 113 9.60 5.05 -7.32
C PRO A 113 10.88 4.22 -7.36
N ASN A 114 11.81 4.58 -8.25
CA ASN A 114 13.12 3.96 -8.37
C ASN A 114 13.97 4.19 -7.12
N VAL A 115 14.04 5.44 -6.63
CA VAL A 115 14.77 5.80 -5.42
C VAL A 115 14.21 5.07 -4.20
N LEU A 116 12.88 5.00 -4.07
CA LEU A 116 12.25 4.28 -2.97
C LEU A 116 12.53 2.78 -3.06
N ASN A 117 12.41 2.18 -4.24
CA ASN A 117 12.71 0.77 -4.41
C ASN A 117 14.17 0.44 -4.09
N ASP A 118 15.13 1.25 -4.52
CA ASP A 118 16.55 1.06 -4.19
C ASP A 118 16.80 1.20 -2.68
N LEU A 119 16.18 2.19 -2.04
CA LEU A 119 16.25 2.38 -0.60
C LEU A 119 15.69 1.15 0.14
N LEU A 120 14.48 0.69 -0.18
CA LEU A 120 13.84 -0.47 0.46
C LEU A 120 14.62 -1.78 0.26
N ASN A 121 15.39 -1.89 -0.83
CA ASN A 121 16.24 -3.05 -1.11
C ASN A 121 17.62 -2.96 -0.43
N SER A 122 18.06 -1.77 -0.04
CA SER A 122 19.31 -1.55 0.66
C SER A 122 19.34 -2.20 2.05
N TYR A 123 20.54 -2.36 2.61
CA TYR A 123 20.71 -2.86 3.98
C TYR A 123 19.93 -2.00 4.99
N TYR A 124 20.04 -0.68 4.91
CA TYR A 124 19.36 0.24 5.81
C TYR A 124 17.84 0.25 5.62
N GLY A 125 17.35 0.10 4.38
CA GLY A 125 15.90 -0.02 4.12
C GLY A 125 15.31 -1.29 4.71
N LYS A 126 16.01 -2.43 4.57
CA LYS A 126 15.59 -3.69 5.21
C LYS A 126 15.58 -3.59 6.72
N LEU A 127 16.58 -2.94 7.33
CA LEU A 127 16.58 -2.67 8.77
C LEU A 127 15.40 -1.80 9.21
N ALA A 128 15.13 -0.71 8.48
CA ALA A 128 14.00 0.18 8.77
C ALA A 128 12.66 -0.57 8.67
N LEU A 129 12.44 -1.34 7.61
CA LEU A 129 11.25 -2.18 7.45
C LEU A 129 11.13 -3.22 8.56
N THR A 130 12.26 -3.81 8.99
CA THR A 130 12.28 -4.77 10.10
C THR A 130 11.85 -4.11 11.40
N GLU A 131 12.35 -2.92 11.72
CA GLU A 131 11.91 -2.19 12.92
C GLU A 131 10.42 -1.83 12.86
N VAL A 132 9.93 -1.33 11.72
CA VAL A 132 8.49 -1.04 11.56
C VAL A 132 7.65 -2.31 11.75
N SER A 133 8.09 -3.45 11.19
CA SER A 133 7.35 -4.71 11.29
C SER A 133 7.15 -5.20 12.72
N LYS A 134 8.10 -4.91 13.64
CA LYS A 134 7.99 -5.25 15.07
C LYS A 134 6.81 -4.56 15.76
N TYR A 135 6.37 -3.41 15.25
CA TYR A 135 5.24 -2.65 15.78
C TYR A 135 3.91 -2.95 15.10
N LEU A 136 3.89 -3.73 14.02
CA LEU A 136 2.65 -4.01 13.28
C LEU A 136 1.93 -5.26 13.80
N THR A 137 2.63 -6.32 14.21
CA THR A 137 2.01 -7.45 14.93
C THR A 137 3.06 -8.19 15.75
N PRO A 138 3.02 -8.10 17.09
CA PRO A 138 3.90 -8.88 17.93
C PRO A 138 3.68 -10.38 17.73
N GLY A 139 4.74 -11.14 17.43
CA GLY A 139 4.71 -12.61 17.30
C GLY A 139 4.47 -13.17 15.89
N SER A 140 4.43 -12.32 14.86
CA SER A 140 4.33 -12.74 13.45
C SER A 140 5.71 -13.05 12.83
N ASN A 141 5.71 -13.64 11.63
CA ASN A 141 6.94 -13.82 10.85
C ASN A 141 7.41 -12.47 10.30
N TYR A 142 8.39 -11.85 10.99
CA TYR A 142 8.93 -10.54 10.62
C TYR A 142 9.46 -10.48 9.18
N ALA A 143 10.08 -11.56 8.69
CA ALA A 143 10.58 -11.59 7.31
C ALA A 143 9.44 -11.47 6.29
N LYS A 144 8.35 -12.21 6.51
CA LYS A 144 7.15 -12.09 5.67
C LYS A 144 6.55 -10.68 5.75
N MET A 145 6.47 -10.09 6.94
CA MET A 145 5.94 -8.73 7.10
C MET A 145 6.77 -7.67 6.38
N VAL A 146 8.10 -7.80 6.42
CA VAL A 146 9.00 -6.91 5.68
C VAL A 146 8.71 -7.00 4.19
N ASP A 147 8.52 -8.20 3.65
CA ASP A 147 8.18 -8.41 2.25
C ASP A 147 6.78 -7.87 1.90
N ASP A 148 5.78 -8.10 2.75
CA ASP A 148 4.41 -7.59 2.56
C ASP A 148 4.38 -6.05 2.58
N LEU A 149 5.10 -5.42 3.53
CA LEU A 149 5.20 -3.97 3.64
C LEU A 149 5.92 -3.37 2.43
N LYS A 150 7.02 -3.99 2.00
CA LYS A 150 7.73 -3.58 0.78
C LYS A 150 6.84 -3.70 -0.46
N ALA A 151 6.12 -4.80 -0.61
CA ALA A 151 5.18 -5.00 -1.72
C ALA A 151 4.08 -3.94 -1.72
N THR A 152 3.55 -3.61 -0.54
CA THR A 152 2.53 -2.57 -0.35
C THR A 152 3.05 -1.20 -0.75
N VAL A 153 4.23 -0.82 -0.26
CA VAL A 153 4.85 0.47 -0.59
C VAL A 153 5.11 0.59 -2.10
N ASN A 154 5.63 -0.46 -2.72
CA ASN A 154 5.81 -0.50 -4.18
C ASN A 154 4.49 -0.44 -4.96
N LEU A 155 3.39 -0.92 -4.38
CA LEU A 155 2.07 -0.84 -5.01
C LEU A 155 1.51 0.58 -4.99
N VAL A 156 1.69 1.30 -3.88
CA VAL A 156 1.11 2.64 -3.71
C VAL A 156 1.92 3.74 -4.39
N ILE A 157 3.25 3.65 -4.44
CA ILE A 157 4.12 4.72 -4.96
C ILE A 157 4.09 4.88 -6.49
N LYS A 158 3.23 4.17 -7.22
CA LYS A 158 3.29 4.08 -8.70
C LYS A 158 3.19 5.43 -9.41
N ASP A 159 2.50 6.39 -8.82
CA ASP A 159 2.33 7.75 -9.33
C ASP A 159 3.40 8.74 -8.81
N GLY A 160 4.40 8.25 -8.07
CA GLY A 160 5.45 9.07 -7.46
C GLY A 160 5.02 9.79 -6.18
N GLN A 161 3.81 9.53 -5.69
CA GLN A 161 3.29 10.07 -4.45
C GLN A 161 2.81 8.94 -3.53
N MET A 162 2.91 9.14 -2.22
CA MET A 162 2.28 8.23 -1.27
C MET A 162 1.90 8.95 0.01
N SER A 163 0.84 8.47 0.64
CA SER A 163 0.41 8.85 1.99
C SER A 163 0.37 7.63 2.91
N LEU A 164 0.40 7.88 4.22
CA LEU A 164 0.23 6.81 5.19
C LEU A 164 -1.13 6.12 5.04
N LEU A 165 -2.19 6.89 4.74
CA LEU A 165 -3.52 6.34 4.53
C LEU A 165 -3.55 5.34 3.36
N GLU A 166 -2.92 5.68 2.22
CA GLU A 166 -2.84 4.78 1.07
C GLU A 166 -2.09 3.48 1.40
N VAL A 167 -1.00 3.56 2.17
CA VAL A 167 -0.28 2.37 2.65
C VAL A 167 -1.18 1.51 3.53
N LEU A 168 -1.90 2.12 4.48
CA LEU A 168 -2.80 1.39 5.38
C LEU A 168 -3.99 0.74 4.63
N GLN A 169 -4.49 1.38 3.57
CA GLN A 169 -5.55 0.83 2.73
C GLN A 169 -5.07 -0.33 1.84
N ALA A 170 -3.82 -0.26 1.39
CA ALA A 170 -3.25 -1.24 0.47
C ALA A 170 -2.56 -2.42 1.17
N TYR A 171 -2.26 -2.30 2.46
CA TYR A 171 -1.57 -3.34 3.22
C TYR A 171 -2.47 -4.58 3.34
N GLN A 172 -1.92 -5.76 3.04
CA GLN A 172 -2.62 -7.06 3.07
C GLN A 172 -1.89 -8.09 3.96
N GLY A 173 -1.03 -7.62 4.86
CA GLY A 173 -0.11 -8.48 5.60
C GLY A 173 -0.73 -9.26 6.76
N THR A 174 -1.76 -8.71 7.44
CA THR A 174 -2.40 -9.34 8.61
C THR A 174 -3.85 -8.86 8.81
N ASP A 175 -4.69 -9.67 9.45
CA ASP A 175 -6.09 -9.29 9.76
C ASP A 175 -6.21 -8.17 10.81
N ALA A 176 -5.12 -7.88 11.54
CA ALA A 176 -5.09 -6.83 12.55
C ALA A 176 -3.66 -6.33 12.78
N VAL A 177 -3.45 -5.04 12.53
CA VAL A 177 -2.21 -4.37 12.93
C VAL A 177 -2.31 -4.00 14.41
N VAL A 178 -1.49 -4.64 15.25
CA VAL A 178 -1.35 -4.39 16.70
C VAL A 178 -0.26 -3.36 16.94
N ILE A 179 -0.65 -2.09 17.01
CA ILE A 179 0.28 -0.99 17.30
C ILE A 179 0.31 -0.74 18.80
N ASP A 180 1.48 -0.86 19.41
CA ASP A 180 1.73 -0.39 20.77
C ASP A 180 1.92 1.13 20.74
N GLY A 181 0.84 1.86 21.06
CA GLY A 181 0.83 3.31 20.96
C GLY A 181 1.84 4.02 21.88
N GLU A 182 2.16 3.42 23.04
CA GLU A 182 3.17 3.95 23.95
C GLU A 182 4.57 3.82 23.34
N LYS A 183 4.87 2.67 22.74
CA LYS A 183 6.15 2.47 22.05
C LYS A 183 6.31 3.33 20.81
N VAL A 184 5.26 3.56 20.02
CA VAL A 184 5.33 4.44 18.84
C VAL A 184 5.58 5.89 19.24
N VAL A 185 4.92 6.39 20.29
CA VAL A 185 5.17 7.74 20.82
C VAL A 185 6.60 7.86 21.33
N ASN A 186 7.11 6.85 22.05
CA ASN A 186 8.48 6.83 22.54
C ASN A 186 9.50 6.79 21.40
N LEU A 187 9.25 5.98 20.36
CA LEU A 187 10.08 5.93 19.16
C LEU A 187 10.08 7.27 18.41
N TYR A 188 8.93 7.92 18.25
CA TYR A 188 8.84 9.25 17.63
C TYR A 188 9.64 10.28 18.43
N ASN A 189 9.47 10.32 19.74
CA ASN A 189 10.21 11.24 20.61
C ASN A 189 11.72 10.98 20.55
N GLN A 190 12.14 9.72 20.55
CA GLN A 190 13.56 9.35 20.39
C GLN A 190 14.10 9.73 19.01
N ALA A 191 13.38 9.41 17.94
CA ALA A 191 13.80 9.71 16.57
C ALA A 191 13.90 11.22 16.31
N VAL A 192 13.00 12.03 16.87
CA VAL A 192 13.07 13.50 16.79
C VAL A 192 14.27 14.02 17.58
N VAL A 193 14.50 13.54 18.80
CA VAL A 193 15.63 13.98 19.64
C VAL A 193 16.97 13.58 19.03
N GLU A 194 17.08 12.39 18.45
CA GLU A 194 18.33 11.89 17.85
C GLU A 194 18.56 12.43 16.44
N GLY A 195 17.50 12.55 15.63
CA GLY A 195 17.56 13.19 14.31
C GLY A 195 18.05 14.64 14.40
N GLN A 196 17.61 15.38 15.43
CA GLN A 196 18.08 16.74 15.65
C GLN A 196 19.57 16.79 16.01
N LYS A 197 20.08 15.81 16.77
CA LYS A 197 21.51 15.71 17.11
C LYS A 197 22.35 15.40 15.88
N VAL A 198 21.89 14.50 15.01
CA VAL A 198 22.57 14.19 13.74
C VAL A 198 22.58 15.39 12.81
N LEU A 199 21.44 16.08 12.63
CA LEU A 199 21.37 17.31 11.83
C LEU A 199 22.24 18.43 12.40
N THR A 200 22.31 18.56 13.72
CA THR A 200 23.16 19.56 14.39
C THR A 200 24.65 19.20 14.26
N PHE A 201 25.00 17.93 14.40
CA PHE A 201 26.36 17.43 14.19
C PHE A 201 26.82 17.65 12.74
N LEU A 202 25.96 17.34 11.76
CA LEU A 202 26.24 17.58 10.34
C LEU A 202 26.38 19.06 10.02
N ARG A 203 25.58 19.94 10.64
CA ARG A 203 25.69 21.41 10.48
C ARG A 203 26.96 21.98 11.11
N ASN A 204 27.41 21.42 12.23
CA ASN A 204 28.54 21.92 12.99
C ASN A 204 29.88 21.26 12.61
N SER A 205 29.86 20.25 11.71
CA SER A 205 31.06 19.53 11.25
C SER A 205 31.22 19.66 9.73
N PRO A 206 31.78 20.78 9.23
CA PRO A 206 31.94 21.04 7.79
C PRO A 206 32.87 20.05 7.07
N GLU A 207 33.77 19.37 7.81
CA GLU A 207 34.64 18.28 7.32
C GLU A 207 33.83 17.09 6.76
N VAL A 208 32.72 16.76 7.44
CA VAL A 208 31.85 15.62 7.11
C VAL A 208 30.98 15.94 5.90
N GLN A 209 30.48 17.18 5.78
CA GLN A 209 29.71 17.62 4.61
C GLN A 209 30.53 17.53 3.31
N LYS A 210 31.79 17.93 3.35
CA LYS A 210 32.69 17.87 2.18
C LYS A 210 32.98 16.44 1.71
N THR A 211 32.90 15.46 2.60
CA THR A 211 33.16 14.04 2.28
C THR A 211 31.90 13.37 1.73
N ILE A 212 30.73 13.69 2.29
CA ILE A 212 29.44 13.13 1.84
C ILE A 212 29.02 13.72 0.48
N CYS A 213 29.14 15.04 0.28
CA CYS A 213 28.71 15.70 -0.96
C CYS A 213 29.65 15.51 -2.16
N LYS A 214 30.83 14.91 -1.99
CA LYS A 214 31.77 14.62 -3.09
C LYS A 214 31.54 13.25 -3.74
N THR A 215 30.66 12.44 -3.16
CA THR A 215 30.34 11.08 -3.62
C THR A 215 28.93 10.97 -4.20
N ALA A 216 28.24 12.10 -4.39
CA ALA A 216 26.93 12.20 -5.06
C ALA A 216 27.09 12.77 -6.47
#